data_AF-A0A6J1BMC3-F1
#
_entry.id   AF-A0A6J1BMC3-F1
#
_cell.length_a   1.000
_cell.length_b   1.000
_cell.length_c   1.000
_cell.angle_alpha   90.00
_cell.angle_beta   90.00
_cell.angle_gamma   90.00
#
_symmetry.space_group_name_H-M   'P 1'
#
loop_
_entity.id
_entity.type
_entity.pdbx_description
1 polymer ?
#
loop_
_entity_poly.entity_id
_entity_poly.type
_entity_poly.pdbx_seq_one_letter_code
_entity_poly.pdbx_strand_id
1 'polypeptide(L)'
;MEQLHQEMAELRRSIMSCMDMQMKLQQWFNREVRSDGGEGKNSADRAPWKRSCCICYEVQVDSLLYRCGHMCTCLKCAHELQWSGGKCPICRAPILDVVAYQPSERVLASDGGPSAFLINSN
;
A
#
# COMPACT_ATOMS: atom_id res chain seq x y z
N MET A 1 -43.03 -34.29 14.43
CA MET A 1 -42.09 -33.44 15.19
C MET A 1 -40.64 -33.73 14.83
N GLU A 2 -40.23 -35.00 14.75
CA GLU A 2 -38.85 -35.41 14.47
C GLU A 2 -38.33 -34.95 13.09
N GLN A 3 -39.16 -35.03 12.05
CA GLN A 3 -38.82 -34.54 10.70
C GLN A 3 -38.51 -33.04 10.66
N LEU A 4 -39.31 -32.21 11.33
CA LEU A 4 -39.09 -30.76 11.43
C LEU A 4 -37.79 -30.43 12.19
N HIS A 5 -37.47 -31.20 13.24
CA HIS A 5 -36.21 -31.02 13.98
C HIS A 5 -35.00 -31.40 13.13
N GLN A 6 -35.12 -32.43 12.29
CA GLN A 6 -34.08 -32.86 11.37
C GLN A 6 -33.84 -31.82 10.27
N GLU A 7 -34.90 -31.27 9.69
CA GLU A 7 -34.83 -30.18 8.70
C GLU A 7 -34.23 -28.90 9.32
N MET A 8 -34.62 -28.54 10.55
CA MET A 8 -34.01 -27.42 11.28
C MET A 8 -32.52 -27.66 11.58
N ALA A 9 -32.12 -28.91 11.86
CA ALA A 9 -30.72 -29.27 12.08
C ALA A 9 -29.90 -29.19 10.78
N GLU A 10 -30.48 -29.57 9.65
CA GLU A 10 -29.85 -29.42 8.32
C GLU A 10 -29.65 -27.96 7.95
N LEU A 11 -30.66 -27.12 8.14
CA LEU A 11 -30.56 -25.67 7.91
C LEU A 11 -29.50 -25.03 8.80
N ARG A 12 -29.46 -25.40 10.09
CA ARG A 12 -28.42 -24.92 11.03
C ARG A 12 -27.02 -25.34 10.59
N ARG A 13 -26.81 -26.58 10.14
CA ARG A 13 -25.51 -27.06 9.64
C ARG A 13 -25.06 -26.29 8.40
N SER A 14 -25.95 -26.03 7.45
CA SER A 14 -25.65 -25.24 6.26
C SER A 14 -25.26 -23.81 6.60
N ILE A 15 -25.96 -23.18 7.55
CA ILE A 15 -25.65 -21.82 8.03
C ILE A 15 -24.27 -21.80 8.72
N MET A 16 -23.97 -22.77 9.59
CA MET A 16 -22.66 -22.88 10.24
C MET A 16 -21.52 -23.07 9.23
N SER A 17 -21.72 -23.92 8.22
CA SER A 17 -20.72 -24.12 7.16
C SER A 17 -20.47 -22.83 6.34
N CYS A 18 -21.51 -22.05 6.07
CA CYS A 18 -21.36 -20.75 5.40
C CYS A 18 -20.64 -19.74 6.31
N MET A 19 -21.00 -19.67 7.59
CA MET A 19 -20.35 -18.79 8.56
C MET A 19 -18.87 -19.15 8.76
N ASP A 20 -18.50 -20.44 8.82
CA ASP A 20 -17.12 -20.89 8.94
C ASP A 20 -16.27 -20.51 7.73
N MET A 21 -16.83 -20.62 6.52
CA MET A 21 -16.14 -20.21 5.31
C MET A 21 -15.99 -18.68 5.25
N GLN A 22 -17.02 -17.94 5.68
CA GLN A 22 -16.97 -16.48 5.78
C GLN A 22 -15.94 -16.01 6.82
N MET A 23 -15.81 -16.72 7.95
CA MET A 23 -14.79 -16.47 8.97
C MET A 23 -13.37 -16.78 8.46
N LYS A 24 -13.19 -17.88 7.71
CA LYS A 24 -11.89 -18.22 7.09
C LYS A 24 -11.47 -17.21 6.02
N LEU A 25 -12.40 -16.68 5.22
CA LEU A 25 -12.14 -15.61 4.26
C LEU A 25 -11.76 -14.29 4.95
N GLN A 26 -12.46 -13.91 6.03
CA GLN A 26 -12.08 -12.75 6.84
C GLN A 26 -10.72 -12.93 7.52
N GLN A 27 -10.39 -14.14 7.99
CA GLN A 27 -9.07 -14.46 8.54
C GLN A 27 -7.96 -14.38 7.48
N TRP A 28 -8.21 -14.83 6.25
CA TRP A 28 -7.25 -14.70 5.14
C TRP A 28 -6.89 -13.24 4.86
N PHE A 29 -7.87 -12.34 4.86
CA PHE A 29 -7.64 -10.90 4.72
C PHE A 29 -6.84 -10.30 5.89
N ASN A 30 -6.92 -10.91 7.08
CA ASN A 30 -6.20 -10.44 8.28
C ASN A 30 -4.81 -11.09 8.45
N ARG A 31 -4.51 -12.20 7.76
CA ARG A 31 -3.24 -12.94 7.86
C ARG A 31 -2.10 -12.28 7.07
N GLU A 32 -2.39 -11.41 6.11
CA GLU A 32 -1.38 -10.56 5.47
C GLU A 32 -0.84 -9.46 6.41
N VAL A 33 -1.38 -9.31 7.63
CA VAL A 33 -0.96 -8.29 8.61
C VAL A 33 -0.24 -8.87 9.83
N ARG A 34 -0.11 -10.21 9.99
CA ARG A 34 0.70 -10.79 11.09
C ARG A 34 1.41 -12.09 10.68
N SER A 35 2.69 -11.96 10.35
CA SER A 35 3.72 -12.96 10.64
C SER A 35 4.97 -12.21 11.09
N ASP A 36 5.30 -12.42 12.37
CA ASP A 36 6.47 -11.93 13.09
C ASP A 36 7.60 -12.99 13.01
N GLY A 37 8.85 -12.54 13.05
CA GLY A 37 10.00 -13.41 13.32
C GLY A 37 11.15 -13.40 12.31
N GLY A 38 11.78 -12.24 12.10
CA GLY A 38 13.10 -12.13 11.46
C GLY A 38 13.76 -10.80 11.80
N GLU A 39 14.67 -10.83 12.77
CA GLU A 39 15.34 -9.66 13.36
C GLU A 39 16.10 -8.80 12.32
N GLY A 40 15.73 -7.52 12.27
CA GLY A 40 16.44 -6.47 11.55
C GLY A 40 15.91 -5.12 12.00
N LYS A 41 16.58 -4.48 12.96
CA LYS A 41 16.26 -3.16 13.51
C LYS A 41 16.14 -2.13 12.37
N ASN A 42 15.00 -1.42 12.29
CA ASN A 42 14.86 0.00 11.92
C ASN A 42 13.38 0.43 12.10
N SER A 43 13.00 0.66 13.35
CA SER A 43 11.66 1.13 13.76
C SER A 43 11.49 2.63 13.54
N ALA A 44 11.50 3.08 12.28
CA ALA A 44 11.21 4.47 11.90
C ALA A 44 10.28 4.62 10.68
N ASP A 45 9.79 3.52 10.09
CA ASP A 45 9.22 3.57 8.73
C ASP A 45 7.76 3.08 8.60
N ARG A 46 6.92 3.44 9.57
CA ARG A 46 5.45 3.34 9.43
C ARG A 46 4.85 4.63 8.86
N ALA A 47 5.50 5.21 7.85
CA ALA A 47 4.84 6.13 6.94
C ALA A 47 4.57 5.34 5.64
N PRO A 48 3.30 5.11 5.25
CA PRO A 48 2.96 4.37 4.02
C PRO A 48 3.59 4.94 2.72
N TRP A 49 4.12 6.15 2.82
CA TRP A 49 4.59 7.01 1.73
C TRP A 49 6.12 7.05 1.58
N LYS A 50 6.88 6.48 2.53
CA LYS A 50 8.36 6.49 2.52
C LYS A 50 8.93 5.24 1.84
N ARG A 51 8.46 4.91 0.64
CA ARG A 51 9.07 3.80 -0.11
C ARG A 51 10.32 4.29 -0.83
N SER A 52 11.44 3.57 -0.69
CA SER A 52 12.63 3.78 -1.53
C SER A 52 12.38 3.32 -2.96
N CYS A 53 13.05 3.94 -3.92
CA CYS A 53 13.02 3.52 -5.32
C CYS A 53 13.46 2.05 -5.44
N CYS A 54 12.67 1.20 -6.11
CA CYS A 54 12.98 -0.22 -6.28
C CYS A 54 14.08 -0.52 -7.31
N ILE A 55 14.65 0.51 -7.94
CA ILE A 55 15.70 0.40 -8.96
C ILE A 55 17.06 0.75 -8.36
N CYS A 56 17.21 1.98 -7.86
CA CYS A 56 18.49 2.42 -7.27
C CYS A 56 18.60 2.17 -5.77
N TYR A 57 17.48 2.08 -5.04
CA TYR A 57 17.44 1.98 -3.57
C TYR A 57 18.09 3.15 -2.80
N GLU A 58 18.53 4.21 -3.49
CA GLU A 58 19.25 5.35 -2.90
C GLU A 58 18.32 6.45 -2.40
N VAL A 59 17.21 6.69 -3.10
CA VAL A 59 16.31 7.83 -2.84
C VAL A 59 14.86 7.37 -2.70
N GLN A 60 14.03 8.20 -2.09
CA GLN A 60 12.59 7.96 -1.97
C GLN A 60 11.89 8.03 -3.33
N VAL A 61 10.76 7.33 -3.44
CA VAL A 61 9.87 7.39 -4.61
C VAL A 61 9.21 8.78 -4.68
N ASP A 62 9.49 9.49 -5.77
CA ASP A 62 8.97 10.83 -6.09
C ASP A 62 8.34 10.87 -7.50
N SER A 63 8.05 9.70 -8.08
CA SER A 63 7.40 9.60 -9.39
C SER A 63 6.26 8.57 -9.42
N LEU A 64 5.33 8.79 -10.32
CA LEU A 64 4.23 7.90 -10.68
C LEU A 64 4.31 7.54 -12.16
N LEU A 65 4.20 6.25 -12.46
CA LEU A 65 4.17 5.76 -13.84
C LEU A 65 2.76 5.94 -14.42
N TYR A 66 2.60 6.85 -15.38
CA TYR A 66 1.33 7.22 -15.97
C TYR A 66 0.62 6.01 -16.60
N ARG A 67 -0.72 6.04 -16.64
CA ARG A 67 -1.64 4.92 -16.97
C ARG A 67 -1.76 3.84 -15.91
N CYS A 68 -0.65 3.33 -15.36
CA CYS A 68 -0.72 2.24 -14.38
C CYS A 68 -0.78 2.72 -12.93
N GLY A 69 -0.35 3.96 -12.64
CA GLY A 69 -0.46 4.59 -11.33
C GLY A 69 0.51 4.09 -10.27
N HIS A 70 1.42 3.16 -10.58
CA HIS A 70 2.35 2.63 -9.60
C HIS A 70 3.46 3.63 -9.26
N MET A 71 3.64 3.86 -7.97
CA MET A 71 4.67 4.72 -7.37
C MET A 71 5.77 3.81 -6.82
N CYS A 72 6.73 3.43 -7.66
CA CYS A 72 7.78 2.45 -7.32
C CYS A 72 9.20 2.91 -7.67
N THR A 73 9.33 4.03 -8.37
CA THR A 73 10.61 4.55 -8.87
C THR A 73 10.83 5.99 -8.44
N CYS A 74 12.08 6.40 -8.31
CA CYS A 74 12.40 7.82 -8.33
C CYS A 74 12.29 8.36 -9.76
N LEU A 75 12.26 9.68 -9.91
CA LEU A 75 12.05 10.35 -11.18
C LEU A 75 13.17 10.03 -12.19
N LYS A 76 14.43 9.97 -11.74
CA LYS A 76 15.56 9.59 -12.60
C LYS A 76 15.39 8.18 -13.18
N CYS A 77 15.19 7.18 -12.31
CA CYS A 77 15.01 5.80 -12.76
C CYS A 77 13.73 5.62 -13.59
N ALA A 78 12.67 6.36 -13.30
CA ALA A 78 11.45 6.33 -14.09
C ALA A 78 11.67 6.82 -15.52
N HIS A 79 12.42 7.92 -15.71
CA HIS A 79 12.76 8.42 -17.05
C HIS A 79 13.70 7.48 -17.80
N GLU A 80 14.69 6.87 -17.14
CA GLU A 80 15.55 5.86 -17.77
C GLU A 80 14.73 4.65 -18.27
N LEU A 81 13.78 4.18 -17.46
CA LEU A 81 12.85 3.12 -17.86
C LEU A 81 11.95 3.57 -19.02
N GLN A 82 11.45 4.81 -19.01
CA GLN A 82 10.65 5.34 -20.12
C GLN A 82 11.46 5.41 -21.43
N TRP A 83 12.67 5.99 -21.40
CA TRP A 83 13.51 6.16 -22.59
C TRP A 83 14.01 4.84 -23.17
N SER A 84 14.22 3.82 -22.33
CA SER A 84 14.60 2.48 -22.78
C SER A 84 13.41 1.65 -23.30
N GLY A 85 12.19 2.20 -23.34
CA GLY A 85 10.99 1.45 -23.71
C GLY A 85 10.61 0.37 -22.67
N GLY A 86 11.03 0.59 -21.42
CA GLY A 86 10.82 -0.29 -20.29
C GLY A 86 9.36 -0.39 -19.84
N LYS A 87 9.14 -1.25 -18.86
CA LYS A 87 7.83 -1.58 -18.29
C LYS A 87 7.82 -1.31 -16.80
N CYS A 88 6.64 -1.03 -16.27
CA CYS A 88 6.43 -0.87 -14.83
C CYS A 88 6.93 -2.11 -14.06
N PRO A 89 7.80 -1.96 -13.04
CA PRO A 89 8.31 -3.07 -12.22
C PRO A 89 7.20 -3.86 -11.50
N ILE A 90 6.05 -3.23 -11.25
CA ILE A 90 4.95 -3.84 -10.50
C ILE A 90 4.00 -4.63 -11.40
N CYS A 91 3.46 -3.98 -12.44
CA CYS A 91 2.39 -4.58 -13.26
C CYS A 91 2.80 -4.87 -14.71
N ARG A 92 4.05 -4.59 -15.08
CA ARG A 92 4.59 -4.78 -16.44
C ARG A 92 3.89 -3.99 -17.55
N ALA A 93 3.04 -3.02 -17.22
CA ALA A 93 2.47 -2.09 -18.20
C ALA A 93 3.58 -1.25 -18.87
N PRO A 94 3.45 -0.90 -20.16
CA PRO A 94 4.40 0.01 -20.82
C PRO A 94 4.39 1.38 -20.14
N ILE A 95 5.57 1.99 -19.98
CA ILE A 95 5.72 3.32 -19.38
C ILE A 95 5.59 4.35 -20.51
N LEU A 96 4.41 4.95 -20.63
CA LEU A 96 4.16 5.98 -21.64
C LEU A 96 4.59 7.36 -21.18
N ASP A 97 4.37 7.66 -19.90
CA ASP A 97 4.71 8.94 -19.31
C ASP A 97 5.02 8.80 -17.82
N VAL A 98 5.71 9.79 -17.26
CA VAL A 98 6.15 9.84 -15.87
C VAL A 98 5.71 11.16 -15.25
N VAL A 99 5.02 11.08 -14.11
CA VAL A 99 4.56 12.25 -13.37
C VAL A 99 5.38 12.37 -12.09
N ALA A 100 6.09 13.48 -11.93
CA ALA A 100 6.75 13.83 -10.68
C ALA A 100 5.71 14.23 -9.62
N TYR A 101 5.90 13.81 -8.38
CA TYR A 101 5.10 14.30 -7.26
C TYR A 101 6.00 14.57 -6.06
N GLN A 102 5.65 15.59 -5.27
CA GLN A 102 6.31 15.85 -4.00
C GLN A 102 5.54 15.11 -2.90
N PRO A 103 6.18 14.20 -2.16
CA PRO A 103 5.56 13.62 -0.98
C PRO A 103 5.24 14.76 -0.01
N SER A 104 3.96 14.99 0.27
CA SER A 104 3.55 15.99 1.25
C SER A 104 4.11 15.60 2.61
N GLU A 105 5.18 16.25 3.06
CA GLU A 105 5.65 16.18 4.44
C GLU A 105 4.55 16.77 5.33
N ARG A 106 3.67 15.92 5.86
CA ARG A 106 2.81 16.33 6.97
C ARG A 106 3.72 16.64 8.15
N VAL A 107 3.92 17.93 8.41
CA VAL A 107 4.13 18.58 9.71
C VAL A 107 4.34 17.60 10.87
N LEU A 108 5.56 17.09 11.02
CA LEU A 108 6.06 16.52 12.27
C LEU A 108 7.54 16.90 12.41
N ALA A 109 7.80 18.20 12.37
CA ALA A 109 8.95 18.80 13.03
C ALA A 109 8.44 19.45 14.33
N SER A 110 8.04 18.62 15.29
CA SER A 110 8.29 19.00 16.68
C SER A 110 9.80 18.90 16.85
N ASP A 111 10.49 20.02 16.59
CA ASP A 111 11.67 20.48 17.32
C ASP A 111 12.18 21.79 16.66
N GLY A 112 11.59 22.90 17.12
CA GLY A 112 12.21 24.24 17.25
C GLY A 112 12.86 24.91 16.04
N GLY A 113 12.12 25.76 15.32
CA GLY A 113 12.69 26.83 14.48
C GLY A 113 11.63 27.62 13.69
N PRO A 114 11.64 28.97 13.67
CA PRO A 114 10.52 29.76 13.18
C PRO A 114 10.63 30.01 11.68
N SER A 115 9.60 29.64 10.93
CA SER A 115 9.30 30.33 9.67
C SER A 115 7.80 30.54 9.56
N ALA A 116 7.39 31.68 10.13
CA ALA A 116 6.07 32.25 9.98
C ALA A 116 5.77 32.48 8.48
N PHE A 117 4.76 31.78 7.95
CA PHE A 117 4.00 32.34 6.84
C PHE A 117 2.99 33.31 7.44
N LEU A 118 3.37 34.59 7.50
CA LEU A 118 2.42 35.69 7.66
C LEU A 118 1.56 35.74 6.41
N ILE A 119 0.32 35.26 6.50
CA ILE A 119 -0.70 35.55 5.50
C ILE A 119 -1.12 37.00 5.76
N ASN A 120 -0.55 37.92 4.97
CA ASN A 120 -0.99 39.30 4.95
C ASN A 120 -2.41 39.34 4.39
N SER A 121 -3.40 39.57 5.25
CA SER A 121 -4.73 39.98 4.82
C SER A 121 -4.69 41.48 4.51
N ASN A 122 -4.91 41.84 3.24
CA ASN A 122 -5.35 43.17 2.84
C ASN A 122 -6.56 43.01 1.92
#